data_AF-A0A931I8A2-F1
#
_entry.id   AF-A0A931I8A2-F1
#
_cell.length_a   1.000
_cell.length_b   1.000
_cell.length_c   1.000
_cell.angle_alpha   90.00
_cell.angle_beta   90.00
_cell.angle_gamma   90.00
#
_symmetry.space_group_name_H-M   'P 1'
#
loop_
_entity.id
_entity.type
_entity.pdbx_description
1 polymer ?
#
loop_
_entity_poly.entity_id
_entity_poly.type
_entity_poly.pdbx_seq_one_letter_code
_entity_poly.pdbx_strand_id
1 'polypeptide(L)'
;MSERDPDTELDCTAVLADVWLMLDGECDEATRERLRHHMDHCSPCIEAYGIEEKVKDLLSRKCGGDRAPDALRDRLTLEIRKSVTITRIETTES
;
A
#
# COMPACT_ATOMS: atom_id res chain seq x y z
N MET A 1 -19.57 -26.42 14.49
CA MET A 1 -18.39 -26.34 13.60
C MET A 1 -18.90 -25.69 12.34
N SER A 2 -18.65 -24.39 12.14
CA SER A 2 -19.23 -23.65 11.02
C SER A 2 -18.57 -24.10 9.72
N GLU A 3 -19.37 -24.63 8.81
CA GLU A 3 -18.98 -24.96 7.44
C GLU A 3 -18.55 -23.65 6.76
N ARG A 4 -17.27 -23.54 6.42
CA ARG A 4 -16.72 -22.37 5.72
C ARG A 4 -17.15 -22.45 4.26
N ASP A 5 -17.79 -21.40 3.78
CA ASP A 5 -18.22 -21.29 2.39
C ASP A 5 -16.98 -21.13 1.48
N PRO A 6 -16.75 -22.04 0.52
CA PRO A 6 -15.55 -22.05 -0.31
C PRO A 6 -15.45 -20.81 -1.22
N ASP A 7 -16.58 -20.17 -1.56
CA ASP A 7 -16.60 -18.93 -2.34
C ASP A 7 -16.10 -17.75 -1.49
N THR A 8 -16.38 -17.78 -0.18
CA THR A 8 -15.83 -16.80 0.78
C THR A 8 -14.33 -17.01 1.03
N GLU A 9 -13.83 -18.25 1.00
CA GLU A 9 -12.39 -18.54 1.17
C GLU A 9 -11.53 -18.02 0.00
N LEU A 10 -12.05 -18.10 -1.24
CA LEU A 10 -11.38 -17.56 -2.43
C LEU A 10 -11.29 -16.03 -2.37
N ASP A 11 -12.32 -15.35 -1.87
CA ASP A 11 -12.31 -13.89 -1.67
C ASP A 11 -11.33 -13.47 -0.56
N CYS A 12 -11.25 -14.22 0.54
CA CYS A 12 -10.31 -13.94 1.64
C CYS A 12 -8.84 -13.98 1.18
N THR A 13 -8.48 -14.92 0.32
CA THR A 13 -7.09 -15.04 -0.17
C THR A 13 -6.69 -13.83 -1.02
N ALA A 14 -7.58 -13.37 -1.89
CA ALA A 14 -7.36 -12.17 -2.70
C ALA A 14 -7.32 -10.89 -1.83
N VAL A 15 -8.17 -10.80 -0.82
CA VAL A 15 -8.15 -9.71 0.17
C VAL A 15 -6.82 -9.65 0.92
N LEU A 16 -6.27 -10.79 1.33
CA LEU A 16 -4.98 -10.81 2.03
C LEU A 16 -3.82 -10.31 1.16
N ALA A 17 -3.81 -10.61 -0.14
CA ALA A 17 -2.80 -10.07 -1.05
C ALA A 17 -2.87 -8.53 -1.12
N ASP A 18 -4.09 -7.99 -1.21
CA ASP A 18 -4.31 -6.55 -1.31
C ASP A 18 -4.05 -5.81 0.02
N VAL A 19 -4.15 -6.51 1.16
CA VAL A 19 -3.73 -5.98 2.46
C VAL A 19 -2.25 -5.59 2.45
N TRP A 20 -1.38 -6.37 1.81
CA TRP A 20 0.06 -6.03 1.72
C TRP A 20 0.27 -4.75 0.92
N LEU A 21 -0.35 -4.65 -0.26
CA LEU A 21 -0.31 -3.43 -1.08
C LEU A 21 -0.83 -2.21 -0.32
N MET A 22 -1.91 -2.39 0.45
CA MET A 22 -2.46 -1.33 1.29
C MET A 22 -1.49 -0.90 2.38
N LEU A 23 -0.91 -1.86 3.11
CA LEU A 23 0.06 -1.55 4.16
C LEU A 23 1.29 -0.84 3.58
N ASP A 24 1.76 -1.22 2.39
CA ASP A 24 2.89 -0.60 1.66
C ASP A 24 2.57 0.77 1.06
N GLY A 25 1.29 1.19 1.05
CA GLY A 25 0.87 2.45 0.45
C GLY A 25 0.79 2.40 -1.08
N GLU A 26 0.82 1.19 -1.66
CA GLU A 26 0.77 0.92 -3.10
C GLU A 26 -0.66 0.59 -3.59
N CYS A 27 -1.66 0.77 -2.72
CA CYS A 27 -3.06 0.46 -2.98
C CYS A 27 -3.83 1.68 -3.49
N ASP A 28 -4.60 1.48 -4.56
CA ASP A 28 -5.52 2.48 -5.11
C ASP A 28 -6.81 2.62 -4.28
N GLU A 29 -7.62 3.63 -4.57
CA GLU A 29 -8.83 3.91 -3.79
C GLU A 29 -9.90 2.82 -3.93
N ALA A 30 -10.02 2.23 -5.13
CA ALA A 30 -11.00 1.18 -5.39
C ALA A 30 -10.69 -0.09 -4.56
N THR A 31 -9.42 -0.46 -4.49
CA THR A 31 -8.94 -1.60 -3.71
C THR A 31 -9.11 -1.33 -2.22
N ARG A 32 -8.84 -0.11 -1.75
CA ARG A 32 -9.07 0.30 -0.35
C ARG A 32 -10.53 0.19 0.06
N GLU A 33 -11.46 0.58 -0.82
CA GLU A 33 -12.90 0.47 -0.55
C GLU A 33 -13.37 -0.99 -0.52
N ARG A 34 -12.90 -1.81 -1.47
CA ARG A 34 -13.19 -3.25 -1.50
C ARG A 34 -12.71 -3.96 -0.24
N LEU A 35 -11.48 -3.68 0.20
CA LEU A 35 -10.90 -4.22 1.42
C LEU A 35 -11.74 -3.87 2.65
N ARG A 36 -12.11 -2.58 2.78
CA ARG A 36 -12.95 -2.10 3.88
C ARG A 36 -14.29 -2.84 3.93
N HIS A 37 -14.98 -2.95 2.79
CA HIS A 37 -16.26 -3.64 2.71
C HIS A 37 -16.16 -5.13 3.13
N HIS A 38 -15.11 -5.82 2.69
CA HIS A 38 -14.89 -7.22 3.09
C HIS A 38 -14.56 -7.34 4.58
N MET A 39 -13.68 -6.47 5.09
CA MET A 39 -13.28 -6.46 6.50
C MET A 39 -14.46 -6.17 7.43
N ASP A 40 -15.43 -5.35 7.03
CA ASP A 40 -16.64 -5.09 7.83
C ASP A 40 -17.46 -6.36 8.13
N HIS A 41 -17.27 -7.43 7.35
CA HIS A 41 -18.07 -8.66 7.44
C HIS A 41 -17.25 -9.94 7.68
N CYS A 42 -15.91 -9.86 7.68
CA CYS A 42 -15.02 -11.02 7.73
C CYS A 42 -14.01 -10.95 8.89
N SER A 43 -14.38 -11.51 10.05
CA SER A 43 -13.52 -11.59 11.24
C SER A 43 -12.13 -12.19 10.97
N PRO A 44 -11.99 -13.29 10.20
CA PRO A 44 -10.67 -13.85 9.89
C PRO A 44 -9.74 -12.87 9.17
N CYS A 45 -10.25 -12.06 8.23
CA CYS A 45 -9.45 -11.07 7.52
C CYS A 45 -9.08 -9.87 8.40
N ILE A 46 -9.94 -9.45 9.34
CA ILE A 46 -9.59 -8.43 10.35
C ILE A 46 -8.43 -8.93 11.21
N GLU A 47 -8.51 -10.16 11.69
CA GLU A 47 -7.48 -10.76 12.54
C GLU A 47 -6.14 -10.87 11.81
N ALA A 48 -6.16 -11.36 10.58
CA ALA A 48 -4.97 -11.46 9.73
C ALA A 48 -4.36 -10.07 9.46
N TYR A 49 -5.16 -9.08 9.08
CA TYR A 49 -4.70 -7.70 8.90
C TYR A 49 -4.01 -7.16 10.14
N GLY A 50 -4.61 -7.35 11.32
CA GLY A 50 -4.02 -6.88 12.58
C GLY A 50 -2.70 -7.56 12.95
N ILE A 51 -2.45 -8.79 12.45
CA ILE A 51 -1.16 -9.45 12.58
C ILE A 51 -0.15 -8.82 11.62
N GLU A 52 -0.51 -8.67 10.34
CA GLU A 52 0.41 -8.12 9.33
C GLU A 52 0.85 -6.70 9.64
N GLU A 53 -0.07 -5.85 10.13
CA GLU A 53 0.24 -4.49 10.57
C GLU A 53 1.29 -4.50 11.70
N LYS A 54 1.12 -5.38 12.71
CA LYS A 54 2.06 -5.51 13.83
C LYS A 54 3.42 -6.04 13.39
N VAL A 55 3.44 -7.01 12.47
CA VAL A 55 4.68 -7.56 11.91
C VAL A 55 5.43 -6.46 11.15
N LYS A 56 4.72 -5.70 10.31
CA LYS A 56 5.31 -4.59 9.56
C LYS A 56 5.88 -3.50 10.48
N ASP A 57 5.14 -3.11 11.51
CA ASP A 57 5.60 -2.13 12.51
C ASP A 57 6.83 -2.64 13.30
N LEU A 58 6.86 -3.94 13.63
CA LEU A 58 8.03 -4.56 14.25
C LEU A 58 9.25 -4.53 13.32
N LEU A 59 9.09 -4.92 12.06
CA LEU A 59 10.16 -4.91 11.05
C LEU A 59 10.69 -3.50 10.80
N SER A 60 9.80 -2.51 10.68
CA SER A 60 10.20 -1.11 10.54
C SER A 60 11.08 -0.66 11.70
N ARG A 61 10.69 -0.99 12.95
CA ARG A 61 11.44 -0.60 14.15
C ARG A 61 12.76 -1.34 14.35
N LYS A 62 12.86 -2.61 13.92
CA LYS A 62 14.04 -3.46 14.16
C LYS A 62 15.00 -3.52 12.97
N CYS A 63 14.49 -3.36 11.76
CA CYS A 63 15.22 -3.54 10.51
C CYS A 63 15.20 -2.31 9.60
N GLY A 64 14.44 -1.25 9.92
CA GLY A 64 14.41 0.00 9.15
C GLY A 64 15.60 0.95 9.42
N GLY A 65 16.66 0.47 10.06
CA GLY A 65 17.69 1.26 10.74
C GLY A 65 18.83 1.81 9.89
N ASP A 66 18.94 1.44 8.60
CA ASP A 66 20.01 1.96 7.77
C ASP A 66 19.58 3.29 7.15
N ARG A 67 19.99 4.38 7.81
CA ARG A 67 19.83 5.72 7.27
C ARG A 67 20.54 5.78 5.92
N ALA A 68 19.78 6.09 4.87
CA ALA A 68 20.33 6.28 3.53
C ALA A 68 21.51 7.28 3.58
N PRO A 69 22.61 7.03 2.85
CA PRO A 69 23.77 7.92 2.86
C PRO A 69 23.40 9.36 2.48
N ASP A 70 24.00 10.34 3.17
CA ASP A 70 23.75 11.77 2.93
C ASP A 70 23.97 12.15 1.45
N ALA A 71 25.00 11.58 0.83
CA ALA A 71 25.31 11.79 -0.59
C ALA A 71 24.16 11.40 -1.53
N LEU A 72 23.37 10.36 -1.20
CA LEU A 72 22.22 9.96 -2.00
C LEU A 72 21.10 11.01 -1.90
N ARG A 73 20.83 11.50 -0.69
CA ARG A 73 19.83 12.55 -0.45
C ARG A 73 20.20 13.84 -1.18
N ASP A 74 21.46 14.25 -1.10
CA ASP A 74 21.95 15.48 -1.72
C ASP A 74 21.82 15.41 -3.25
N ARG A 75 22.17 14.25 -3.84
CA ARG A 75 21.99 14.00 -5.27
C ARG A 75 20.52 14.03 -5.69
N LEU A 76 19.63 13.34 -4.96
CA LEU A 76 18.19 13.34 -5.26
C LEU A 76 17.58 14.74 -5.19
N THR A 77 17.94 15.52 -4.16
CA THR A 77 17.47 16.89 -3.98
C THR A 77 17.87 17.79 -5.15
N LEU A 78 19.10 17.64 -5.65
CA LEU A 78 19.58 18.38 -6.81
C LEU A 78 18.79 18.02 -8.07
N GLU A 79 18.62 16.73 -8.36
CA GLU A 79 17.93 16.26 -9.57
C GLU A 79 16.44 16.64 -9.57
N ILE A 80 15.74 16.53 -8.44
CA ILE A 80 14.33 16.95 -8.33
C ILE A 80 14.18 18.45 -8.60
N ARG A 81 15.11 19.29 -8.15
CA ARG A 81 15.06 20.74 -8.39
C ARG A 81 15.34 21.12 -9.84
N LYS A 82 16.08 20.29 -10.58
CA LYS A 82 16.39 20.52 -12.00
C LYS A 82 15.22 20.24 -12.94
N SER A 83 14.34 19.30 -12.60
CA SER A 83 13.34 18.76 -13.55
C SER A 83 12.00 19.52 -13.63
N VAL A 84 11.86 20.69 -13.00
CA VAL A 84 10.65 21.52 -13.14
C VAL A 84 10.77 22.43 -14.37
N THR A 85 10.57 21.87 -15.56
CA THR A 85 10.28 22.64 -16.78
C THR A 85 8.80 22.46 -17.09
N ILE A 86 7.97 23.43 -16.67
CA ILE A 86 6.53 23.44 -16.98
C ILE A 86 6.38 23.83 -18.45
N THR A 87 6.18 22.85 -19.33
CA THR A 87 5.81 23.13 -20.72
C THR A 87 4.30 23.32 -20.78
N ARG A 88 3.85 24.58 -20.81
CA ARG A 88 2.46 24.95 -21.09
C ARG A 88 2.17 24.64 -22.55
N ILE A 89 1.27 23.69 -22.82
CA ILE A 89 0.79 23.42 -24.17
C ILE A 89 -0.43 24.31 -24.38
N GLU A 90 -0.31 25.31 -25.25
CA GLU A 90 -1.46 26.10 -25.70
C GLU A 90 -2.18 25.30 -26.80
N THR A 91 -3.30 24.68 -26.46
CA THR A 91 -4.21 24.12 -27.47
C THR A 91 -4.92 25.26 -28.18
N THR A 92 -4.40 25.63 -29.35
CA THR A 92 -5.17 26.40 -30.33
C THR A 92 -6.15 25.46 -31.02
N GLU A 93 -7.40 25.48 -30.59
CA GLU A 93 -8.52 24.87 -31.32
C GLU A 93 -8.74 25.61 -32.66
N SER A 94 -8.95 24.86 -33.74
CA SER A 94 -9.39 25.33 -35.06
C SER A 94 -10.55 24.48 -35.53
#